data_AF-G1L414-F1
#
_entry.id   AF-G1L414-F1
#
_cell.length_a   1.000
_cell.length_b   1.000
_cell.length_c   1.000
_cell.angle_alpha   90.00
_cell.angle_beta   90.00
_cell.angle_gamma   90.00
#
_symmetry.space_group_name_H-M   'P 1'
#
loop_
_entity.id
_entity.type
_entity.pdbx_description
1 polymer ?
#
loop_
_entity_poly.entity_id
_entity_poly.type
_entity_poly.pdbx_seq_one_letter_code
_entity_poly.pdbx_strand_id
1 'polypeptide(L)'
;ICRHSWRVVAQHLETEVLTGVFPHRSLLYVMGILTSNETIFNQGERACWEDPAHPLCSQMAVKSVQFLNTDVWSKELLLALTKPDQTHQEQPPEKAFLFIYYGLILQAEDNSITVRTHLRTLLDTSHQWPKQREGIALTTGLAAVRHLDHVWAVLEQFGRSTPVKWSLHSFCLKVLNSEDLQWKWASSTILLSYGQMAVRAKAHILPWVDNILSRMVFYFHYSSWDETLKQSFLTAVLMLVGAISRNEGAHSYEFSQISELLECLMVLLQKEPQDTLCTSTRQQTIHIISNLCKLRPPLDSERKSQILSVCLHSVLALPLLDVLEKHTCLFLEPPNIQVPRLGPDWKGTDKHFGWGVTVRKVPWAQGNTTAGAPQKAGACPHPNPAGVQSAP
;
A
#
# COMPACT_ATOMS: atom_id res chain seq x y z
N ILE A 1 0.33 -32.71 -8.16
CA ILE A 1 0.78 -32.44 -9.55
C ILE A 1 2.31 -32.43 -9.53
N CYS A 2 2.97 -33.37 -10.21
CA CYS A 2 4.43 -33.39 -10.30
C CYS A 2 4.92 -32.31 -11.27
N ARG A 3 6.06 -31.68 -10.98
CA ARG A 3 6.71 -30.63 -11.80
C ARG A 3 6.96 -31.02 -13.28
N HIS A 4 6.87 -32.30 -13.61
CA HIS A 4 7.12 -32.80 -14.97
C HIS A 4 5.82 -33.01 -15.78
N SER A 5 4.66 -33.04 -15.12
CA SER A 5 3.36 -33.31 -15.76
C SER A 5 2.51 -32.04 -15.93
N TRP A 6 2.96 -30.89 -15.43
CA TRP A 6 2.14 -29.68 -15.41
C TRP A 6 1.78 -29.18 -16.81
N ARG A 7 2.64 -29.35 -17.83
CA ARG A 7 2.36 -28.92 -19.21
C ARG A 7 1.22 -29.70 -19.85
N VAL A 8 1.20 -31.02 -19.63
CA VAL A 8 0.13 -31.91 -20.12
C VAL A 8 -1.18 -31.59 -19.41
N VAL A 9 -1.10 -31.36 -18.09
CA VAL A 9 -2.25 -30.90 -17.29
C VAL A 9 -2.75 -29.56 -17.82
N ALA A 10 -1.87 -28.59 -18.07
CA ALA A 10 -2.20 -27.28 -18.63
C ALA A 10 -2.93 -27.37 -19.98
N GLN A 11 -2.45 -28.20 -20.91
CA GLN A 11 -3.09 -28.39 -22.21
C GLN A 11 -4.49 -29.02 -22.07
N HIS A 12 -4.65 -29.98 -21.17
CA HIS A 12 -5.96 -30.56 -20.89
C HIS A 12 -6.90 -29.55 -20.24
N LEU A 13 -6.41 -28.75 -19.29
CA LEU A 13 -7.18 -27.66 -18.67
C LEU A 13 -7.58 -26.60 -19.71
N GLU A 14 -6.71 -26.26 -20.65
CA GLU A 14 -7.04 -25.39 -21.79
C GLU A 14 -8.21 -25.96 -22.62
N THR A 15 -8.18 -27.25 -22.98
CA THR A 15 -9.27 -27.85 -23.76
C THR A 15 -10.61 -27.83 -23.03
N GLU A 16 -10.60 -28.05 -21.72
CA GLU A 16 -11.82 -28.05 -20.90
C GLU A 16 -12.40 -26.64 -20.70
N VAL A 17 -11.55 -25.62 -20.56
CA VAL A 17 -11.98 -24.22 -20.40
C VAL A 17 -12.55 -23.65 -21.70
N LEU A 18 -12.07 -24.12 -22.86
CA LEU A 18 -12.43 -23.60 -24.19
C LEU A 18 -13.65 -24.27 -24.82
N THR A 19 -14.45 -24.98 -24.04
CA THR A 19 -15.69 -25.64 -24.50
C THR A 19 -16.85 -24.68 -24.75
N GLY A 20 -16.72 -23.41 -24.33
CA GLY A 20 -17.79 -22.41 -24.35
C GLY A 20 -18.83 -22.58 -23.24
N VAL A 21 -18.77 -23.69 -22.49
CA VAL A 21 -19.47 -23.87 -21.23
C VAL A 21 -18.62 -23.27 -20.11
N PHE A 22 -19.26 -22.62 -19.14
CA PHE A 22 -18.52 -22.05 -18.02
C PHE A 22 -17.83 -23.16 -17.20
N PRO A 23 -16.52 -23.04 -16.90
CA PRO A 23 -15.76 -24.06 -16.18
C PRO A 23 -16.38 -24.48 -14.85
N HIS A 24 -16.38 -25.79 -14.58
CA HIS A 24 -16.79 -26.29 -13.27
C HIS A 24 -15.85 -25.80 -12.16
N ARG A 25 -16.39 -25.57 -10.95
CA ARG A 25 -15.62 -25.05 -9.79
C ARG A 25 -14.35 -25.85 -9.49
N SER A 26 -14.38 -27.18 -9.64
CA SER A 26 -13.20 -28.02 -9.42
C SER A 26 -12.04 -27.68 -10.39
N LEU A 27 -12.35 -27.35 -11.64
CA LEU A 27 -11.37 -26.93 -12.63
C LEU A 27 -10.74 -25.60 -12.23
N LEU A 28 -11.58 -24.63 -11.88
CA LEU A 28 -11.16 -23.31 -11.41
C LEU A 28 -10.33 -23.39 -10.13
N TYR A 29 -10.67 -24.31 -9.23
CA TYR A 29 -9.90 -24.56 -8.01
C TYR A 29 -8.49 -25.07 -8.34
N VAL A 30 -8.37 -26.06 -9.23
CA VAL A 30 -7.06 -26.56 -9.68
C VAL A 30 -6.24 -25.44 -10.32
N MET A 31 -6.85 -24.64 -11.19
CA MET A 31 -6.21 -23.48 -11.79
C MET A 31 -5.75 -22.46 -10.73
N GLY A 32 -6.62 -22.20 -9.74
CA GLY A 32 -6.32 -21.36 -8.58
C GLY A 32 -5.12 -21.82 -7.77
N ILE A 33 -5.05 -23.12 -7.46
CA ILE A 33 -3.92 -23.70 -6.74
C ILE A 33 -2.63 -23.59 -7.57
N LEU A 34 -2.72 -23.79 -8.89
CA LEU A 34 -1.57 -23.63 -9.77
C LEU A 34 -1.09 -22.18 -9.84
N THR A 35 -1.99 -21.20 -9.81
CA THR A 35 -1.63 -19.79 -9.81
C THR A 35 -1.08 -19.30 -8.47
N SER A 36 -1.54 -19.85 -7.34
CA SER A 36 -1.23 -19.33 -6.00
C SER A 36 -0.07 -20.04 -5.28
N ASN A 37 0.37 -21.21 -5.76
CA ASN A 37 1.32 -22.04 -5.00
C ASN A 37 2.80 -21.72 -5.31
N GLU A 38 3.45 -21.02 -4.39
CA GLU A 38 4.87 -20.64 -4.46
C GLU A 38 5.85 -21.81 -4.44
N THR A 39 5.43 -22.99 -3.95
CA THR A 39 6.32 -24.15 -3.75
C THR A 39 6.50 -25.02 -5.00
N ILE A 40 5.65 -24.85 -6.02
CA ILE A 40 5.63 -25.69 -7.23
C ILE A 40 6.48 -25.08 -8.37
N PHE A 41 6.65 -23.75 -8.40
CA PHE A 41 7.29 -23.02 -9.49
C PHE A 41 8.50 -22.21 -9.01
N ASN A 42 9.66 -22.36 -9.67
CA ASN A 42 10.84 -21.51 -9.40
C ASN A 42 10.56 -20.04 -9.78
N GLN A 43 11.35 -19.08 -9.27
CA GLN A 43 11.17 -17.63 -9.52
C GLN A 43 11.09 -17.24 -11.02
N GLY A 44 11.70 -18.02 -11.93
CA GLY A 44 11.56 -17.86 -13.40
C GLY A 44 10.36 -18.59 -14.04
N GLU A 45 9.78 -19.58 -13.36
CA GLU A 45 8.52 -20.25 -13.75
C GLU A 45 7.29 -19.58 -13.10
N ARG A 46 7.49 -18.75 -12.07
CA ARG A 46 6.48 -17.82 -11.49
C ARG A 46 5.95 -16.83 -12.54
N ALA A 47 6.81 -16.43 -13.47
CA ALA A 47 6.44 -15.66 -14.65
C ALA A 47 5.44 -16.39 -15.56
N CYS A 48 5.19 -17.70 -15.36
CA CYS A 48 4.24 -18.48 -16.17
C CYS A 48 2.77 -18.08 -15.98
N TRP A 49 2.43 -17.52 -14.82
CA TRP A 49 1.04 -17.30 -14.41
C TRP A 49 0.76 -15.86 -13.96
N GLU A 50 1.75 -15.14 -13.42
CA GLU A 50 1.60 -13.74 -12.97
C GLU A 50 2.12 -12.71 -13.99
N ASP A 51 2.95 -13.14 -14.94
CA ASP A 51 3.36 -12.30 -16.06
C ASP A 51 2.34 -12.47 -17.20
N PRO A 52 1.63 -11.42 -17.62
CA PRO A 52 0.77 -11.44 -18.81
C PRO A 52 1.52 -11.89 -20.10
N ALA A 53 2.85 -12.00 -20.04
CA ALA A 53 3.71 -12.43 -21.13
C ALA A 53 3.86 -13.96 -21.28
N HIS A 54 3.39 -14.80 -20.35
CA HIS A 54 3.51 -16.24 -20.56
C HIS A 54 2.38 -16.81 -21.43
N PRO A 55 2.70 -17.61 -22.47
CA PRO A 55 1.80 -17.86 -23.57
C PRO A 55 0.52 -18.60 -23.21
N LEU A 56 0.50 -19.47 -22.19
CA LEU A 56 -0.65 -20.34 -21.96
C LEU A 56 -1.90 -19.61 -21.44
N CYS A 57 -1.82 -18.89 -20.32
CA CYS A 57 -2.95 -18.12 -19.79
C CYS A 57 -3.41 -17.05 -20.78
N SER A 58 -2.46 -16.37 -21.40
CA SER A 58 -2.76 -15.34 -22.40
C SER A 58 -3.41 -15.96 -23.64
N GLN A 59 -3.00 -17.15 -24.09
CA GLN A 59 -3.64 -17.86 -25.21
C GLN A 59 -5.04 -18.36 -24.85
N MET A 60 -5.23 -18.94 -23.67
CA MET A 60 -6.55 -19.34 -23.16
C MET A 60 -7.49 -18.12 -23.07
N ALA A 61 -6.97 -17.01 -22.55
CA ALA A 61 -7.71 -15.77 -22.43
C ALA A 61 -8.11 -15.20 -23.80
N VAL A 62 -7.17 -15.14 -24.76
CA VAL A 62 -7.43 -14.72 -26.14
C VAL A 62 -8.53 -15.57 -26.79
N LYS A 63 -8.45 -16.90 -26.65
CA LYS A 63 -9.49 -17.81 -27.18
C LYS A 63 -10.83 -17.70 -26.45
N SER A 64 -10.84 -17.17 -25.22
CA SER A 64 -12.04 -16.99 -24.41
C SER A 64 -12.72 -15.64 -24.57
N VAL A 65 -12.12 -14.70 -25.30
CA VAL A 65 -12.72 -13.40 -25.64
C VAL A 65 -14.12 -13.57 -26.24
N GLN A 66 -14.28 -14.55 -27.14
CA GLN A 66 -15.56 -14.86 -27.79
C GLN A 66 -16.69 -15.19 -26.80
N PHE A 67 -16.37 -15.65 -25.57
CA PHE A 67 -17.36 -16.01 -24.57
C PHE A 67 -17.86 -14.81 -23.75
N LEU A 68 -17.17 -13.66 -23.77
CA LEU A 68 -17.59 -12.46 -23.04
C LEU A 68 -19.00 -12.00 -23.45
N ASN A 69 -19.30 -12.06 -24.74
CA ASN A 69 -20.60 -11.65 -25.28
C ASN A 69 -21.66 -12.76 -25.21
N THR A 70 -21.31 -13.94 -24.68
CA THR A 70 -22.28 -15.03 -24.46
C THR A 70 -23.00 -14.78 -23.14
N ASP A 71 -24.32 -14.55 -23.21
CA ASP A 71 -25.14 -14.14 -22.06
C ASP A 71 -25.03 -15.12 -20.88
N VAL A 72 -25.04 -16.42 -21.14
CA VAL A 72 -24.91 -17.44 -20.10
C VAL A 72 -23.52 -17.43 -19.45
N TRP A 73 -22.46 -17.43 -20.27
CA TRP A 73 -21.08 -17.53 -19.77
C TRP A 73 -20.69 -16.31 -18.93
N SER A 74 -21.02 -15.10 -19.41
CA SER A 74 -20.74 -13.84 -18.70
C SER A 74 -21.47 -13.73 -17.36
N LYS A 75 -22.73 -14.18 -17.30
CA LYS A 75 -23.51 -14.25 -16.05
C LYS A 75 -22.92 -15.23 -15.06
N GLU A 76 -22.54 -16.42 -15.50
CA GLU A 76 -21.89 -17.43 -14.63
C GLU A 76 -20.54 -16.94 -14.10
N LEU A 77 -19.74 -16.27 -14.93
CA LEU A 77 -18.50 -15.63 -14.49
C LEU A 77 -18.75 -14.62 -13.38
N LEU A 78 -19.69 -13.69 -13.60
CA LEU A 78 -20.01 -12.67 -12.61
C LEU A 78 -20.57 -13.27 -11.33
N LEU A 79 -21.42 -14.30 -11.43
CA LEU A 79 -21.97 -15.03 -10.30
C LEU A 79 -20.86 -15.72 -9.49
N ALA A 80 -19.90 -16.35 -10.16
CA ALA A 80 -18.75 -16.98 -9.51
C ALA A 80 -17.85 -15.96 -8.80
N LEU A 81 -17.66 -14.77 -9.38
CA LEU A 81 -16.87 -13.67 -8.80
C LEU A 81 -17.57 -12.97 -7.63
N THR A 82 -18.90 -12.92 -7.63
CA THR A 82 -19.69 -12.17 -6.62
C THR A 82 -20.18 -13.03 -5.48
N LYS A 83 -20.10 -14.36 -5.60
CA LYS A 83 -20.50 -15.29 -4.55
C LYS A 83 -19.76 -14.95 -3.24
N PRO A 84 -20.50 -14.66 -2.14
CA PRO A 84 -19.88 -14.36 -0.86
C PRO A 84 -19.20 -15.62 -0.31
N ASP A 85 -18.01 -15.43 0.24
CA ASP A 85 -17.23 -16.50 0.84
C ASP A 85 -17.81 -16.81 2.23
N GLN A 86 -18.08 -18.08 2.53
CA GLN A 86 -18.70 -18.48 3.82
C GLN A 86 -17.75 -18.31 5.01
N THR A 87 -16.43 -18.21 4.76
CA THR A 87 -15.39 -18.10 5.78
C THR A 87 -14.50 -16.89 5.51
N HIS A 88 -14.40 -15.99 6.49
CA HIS A 88 -13.73 -14.68 6.42
C HIS A 88 -12.21 -14.71 6.18
N GLN A 89 -11.57 -15.88 6.23
CA GLN A 89 -10.12 -15.96 6.48
C GLN A 89 -9.26 -16.07 5.22
N GLU A 90 -9.71 -16.71 4.14
CA GLU A 90 -8.93 -16.86 2.92
C GLU A 90 -9.83 -16.84 1.67
N GLN A 91 -9.38 -16.13 0.63
CA GLN A 91 -10.07 -16.18 -0.66
C GLN A 91 -9.90 -17.58 -1.25
N PRO A 92 -10.98 -18.20 -1.75
CA PRO A 92 -10.85 -19.47 -2.43
C PRO A 92 -9.90 -19.31 -3.63
N PRO A 93 -8.96 -20.25 -3.86
CA PRO A 93 -8.00 -20.16 -4.95
C PRO A 93 -8.69 -20.02 -6.32
N GLU A 94 -9.88 -20.60 -6.49
CA GLU A 94 -10.69 -20.44 -7.70
C GLU A 94 -11.04 -18.98 -8.00
N LYS A 95 -11.36 -18.20 -6.97
CA LYS A 95 -11.80 -16.81 -7.12
C LYS A 95 -10.63 -15.90 -7.45
N ALA A 96 -9.46 -16.15 -6.86
CA ALA A 96 -8.22 -15.46 -7.20
C ALA A 96 -7.86 -15.68 -8.68
N PHE A 97 -7.90 -16.93 -9.15
CA PHE A 97 -7.70 -17.25 -10.55
C PHE A 97 -8.71 -16.57 -11.47
N LEU A 98 -10.00 -16.57 -11.11
CA LEU A 98 -11.04 -15.96 -11.94
C LEU A 98 -10.81 -14.47 -12.19
N PHE A 99 -10.35 -13.70 -11.19
CA PHE A 99 -10.02 -12.29 -11.39
C PHE A 99 -8.84 -12.10 -12.35
N ILE A 100 -7.78 -12.90 -12.20
CA ILE A 100 -6.64 -12.88 -13.13
C ILE A 100 -7.11 -13.24 -14.54
N TYR A 101 -7.85 -14.33 -14.67
CA TYR A 101 -8.32 -14.85 -15.94
C TYR A 101 -9.23 -13.84 -16.65
N TYR A 102 -10.19 -13.27 -15.92
CA TYR A 102 -11.06 -12.23 -16.47
C TYR A 102 -10.27 -11.00 -16.93
N GLY A 103 -9.29 -10.57 -16.14
CA GLY A 103 -8.42 -9.44 -16.50
C GLY A 103 -7.61 -9.70 -17.77
N LEU A 104 -7.10 -10.92 -17.96
CA LEU A 104 -6.40 -11.33 -19.17
C LEU A 104 -7.33 -11.40 -20.39
N ILE A 105 -8.58 -11.86 -20.22
CA ILE A 105 -9.57 -11.86 -21.32
C ILE A 105 -9.88 -10.41 -21.72
N LEU A 106 -10.11 -9.52 -20.75
CA LEU A 106 -10.37 -8.10 -21.01
C LEU A 106 -9.17 -7.38 -21.61
N GLN A 107 -7.94 -7.80 -21.27
CA GLN A 107 -6.74 -7.32 -21.92
C GLN A 107 -6.68 -7.80 -23.38
N ALA A 108 -7.13 -9.02 -23.68
CA ALA A 108 -7.10 -9.61 -25.01
C ALA A 108 -8.20 -9.10 -25.96
N GLU A 109 -9.33 -8.65 -25.42
CA GLU A 109 -10.46 -8.09 -26.17
C GLU A 109 -10.06 -6.83 -26.97
N ASP A 110 -10.53 -6.72 -28.21
CA ASP A 110 -10.23 -5.57 -29.07
C ASP A 110 -11.34 -4.50 -29.00
N ASN A 111 -12.58 -4.91 -28.71
CA ASN A 111 -13.71 -4.01 -28.62
C ASN A 111 -13.70 -3.24 -27.28
N SER A 112 -13.30 -1.97 -27.34
CA SER A 112 -13.29 -1.09 -26.17
C SER A 112 -14.66 -0.91 -25.50
N ILE A 113 -15.77 -1.02 -26.23
CA ILE A 113 -17.12 -0.94 -25.66
C ILE A 113 -17.38 -2.15 -24.78
N THR A 114 -17.01 -3.34 -25.24
CA THR A 114 -17.10 -4.59 -24.48
C THR A 114 -16.25 -4.49 -23.22
N VAL A 115 -14.97 -4.10 -23.33
CA VAL A 115 -14.08 -3.92 -22.17
C VAL A 115 -14.68 -2.96 -21.14
N ARG A 116 -15.17 -1.80 -21.58
CA ARG A 116 -15.78 -0.81 -20.68
C ARG A 116 -17.05 -1.32 -20.00
N THR A 117 -17.86 -2.09 -20.72
CA THR A 117 -19.10 -2.66 -20.18
C THR A 117 -18.79 -3.67 -19.10
N HIS A 118 -17.89 -4.61 -19.39
CA HIS A 118 -17.45 -5.64 -18.45
C HIS A 118 -16.76 -5.09 -17.20
N LEU A 119 -15.89 -4.08 -17.35
CA LEU A 119 -15.27 -3.40 -16.21
C LEU A 119 -16.30 -2.64 -15.35
N ARG A 120 -17.27 -1.97 -15.99
CA ARG A 120 -18.35 -1.30 -15.26
C ARG A 120 -19.18 -2.30 -14.47
N THR A 121 -19.63 -3.38 -15.10
CA THR A 121 -20.38 -4.45 -14.44
C THR A 121 -19.60 -5.07 -13.27
N LEU A 122 -18.28 -5.20 -13.39
CA LEU A 122 -17.44 -5.70 -12.31
C LEU A 122 -17.33 -4.70 -11.15
N LEU A 123 -17.14 -3.41 -11.45
CA LEU A 123 -17.12 -2.35 -10.44
C LEU A 123 -18.49 -2.17 -9.77
N ASP A 124 -19.58 -2.51 -10.45
CA ASP A 124 -20.93 -2.47 -9.89
C ASP A 124 -21.21 -3.65 -8.91
N THR A 125 -20.21 -4.46 -8.58
CA THR A 125 -20.33 -5.53 -7.59
C THR A 125 -19.97 -5.07 -6.18
N SER A 126 -20.31 -5.88 -5.17
CA SER A 126 -20.04 -5.56 -3.77
C SER A 126 -18.55 -5.36 -3.47
N HIS A 127 -18.23 -4.29 -2.73
CA HIS A 127 -16.87 -3.98 -2.26
C HIS A 127 -16.63 -4.35 -0.80
N GLN A 128 -17.51 -5.14 -0.17
CA GLN A 128 -17.39 -5.46 1.26
C GLN A 128 -16.15 -6.29 1.59
N TRP A 129 -15.80 -7.21 0.69
CA TRP A 129 -14.79 -8.23 0.96
C TRP A 129 -13.40 -7.78 0.50
N PRO A 130 -12.37 -7.78 1.38
CA PRO A 130 -11.03 -7.31 1.04
C PRO A 130 -10.43 -7.96 -0.21
N LYS A 131 -10.52 -9.28 -0.28
CA LYS A 131 -9.97 -10.06 -1.40
C LYS A 131 -10.72 -9.86 -2.72
N GLN A 132 -12.02 -9.58 -2.65
CA GLN A 132 -12.79 -9.17 -3.82
C GLN A 132 -12.34 -7.80 -4.32
N ARG A 133 -12.12 -6.82 -3.43
CA ARG A 133 -11.59 -5.51 -3.82
C ARG A 133 -10.22 -5.62 -4.51
N GLU A 134 -9.32 -6.40 -3.94
CA GLU A 134 -8.00 -6.69 -4.53
C GLU A 134 -8.14 -7.34 -5.92
N GLY A 135 -9.04 -8.31 -6.06
CA GLY A 135 -9.32 -8.99 -7.32
C GLY A 135 -9.91 -8.08 -8.40
N ILE A 136 -10.88 -7.22 -8.04
CA ILE A 136 -11.46 -6.21 -8.94
C ILE A 136 -10.36 -5.25 -9.43
N ALA A 137 -9.53 -4.76 -8.51
CA ALA A 137 -8.43 -3.88 -8.85
C ALA A 137 -7.41 -4.56 -9.78
N LEU A 138 -7.05 -5.83 -9.51
CA LEU A 138 -6.14 -6.61 -10.34
C LEU A 138 -6.68 -6.80 -11.76
N THR A 139 -7.96 -7.18 -11.87
CA THR A 139 -8.66 -7.32 -13.16
C THR A 139 -8.61 -6.02 -13.95
N THR A 140 -8.90 -4.91 -13.28
CA THR A 140 -8.87 -3.55 -13.86
C THR A 140 -7.47 -3.18 -14.36
N GLY A 141 -6.43 -3.49 -13.57
CA GLY A 141 -5.03 -3.27 -13.98
C GLY A 141 -4.59 -4.11 -15.17
N LEU A 142 -4.98 -5.39 -15.22
CA LEU A 142 -4.66 -6.27 -16.35
C LEU A 142 -5.27 -5.74 -17.65
N ALA A 143 -6.54 -5.33 -17.62
CA ALA A 143 -7.17 -4.67 -18.76
C ALA A 143 -6.44 -3.38 -19.19
N ALA A 144 -5.88 -2.64 -18.24
CA ALA A 144 -5.16 -1.39 -18.51
C ALA A 144 -3.87 -1.57 -19.34
N VAL A 145 -3.32 -2.79 -19.41
CA VAL A 145 -2.13 -3.07 -20.23
C VAL A 145 -2.35 -2.72 -21.71
N ARG A 146 -3.57 -2.95 -22.24
CA ARG A 146 -3.93 -2.60 -23.63
C ARG A 146 -4.96 -1.49 -23.74
N HIS A 147 -5.69 -1.18 -22.66
CA HIS A 147 -6.84 -0.26 -22.69
C HIS A 147 -6.74 0.86 -21.64
N LEU A 148 -5.55 1.42 -21.44
CA LEU A 148 -5.27 2.40 -20.38
C LEU A 148 -6.27 3.58 -20.34
N ASP A 149 -6.53 4.22 -21.48
CA ASP A 149 -7.48 5.33 -21.59
C ASP A 149 -8.92 4.94 -21.23
N HIS A 150 -9.34 3.74 -21.66
CA HIS A 150 -10.68 3.24 -21.39
C HIS A 150 -10.86 2.83 -19.93
N VAL A 151 -9.84 2.21 -19.33
CA VAL A 151 -9.83 1.90 -17.89
C VAL A 151 -9.90 3.17 -17.06
N TRP A 152 -9.09 4.17 -17.39
CA TRP A 152 -9.16 5.49 -16.76
C TRP A 152 -10.57 6.09 -16.85
N ALA A 153 -11.16 6.11 -18.04
CA ALA A 153 -12.50 6.65 -18.25
C ALA A 153 -13.59 5.90 -17.46
N VAL A 154 -13.46 4.58 -17.30
CA VAL A 154 -14.38 3.77 -16.49
C VAL A 154 -14.23 4.09 -15.01
N LEU A 155 -13.00 4.18 -14.50
CA LEU A 155 -12.74 4.56 -13.10
C LEU A 155 -13.23 5.98 -12.79
N GLU A 156 -13.03 6.92 -13.72
CA GLU A 156 -13.57 8.29 -13.63
C GLU A 156 -15.09 8.31 -13.56
N GLN A 157 -15.75 7.55 -14.42
CA GLN A 157 -17.21 7.50 -14.48
C GLN A 157 -17.78 6.82 -13.23
N PHE A 158 -17.20 5.70 -12.82
CA PHE A 158 -17.58 4.99 -11.60
C PHE A 158 -17.37 5.87 -10.37
N GLY A 159 -16.26 6.60 -10.31
CA GLY A 159 -15.95 7.54 -9.24
C GLY A 159 -16.97 8.65 -9.03
N ARG A 160 -17.73 9.00 -10.07
CA ARG A 160 -18.80 10.03 -10.05
C ARG A 160 -20.19 9.44 -9.80
N SER A 161 -20.32 8.12 -9.76
CA SER A 161 -21.58 7.42 -9.56
C SER A 161 -22.19 7.68 -8.17
N THR A 162 -23.50 7.53 -8.05
CA THR A 162 -24.20 7.70 -6.77
C THR A 162 -23.72 6.72 -5.69
N PRO A 163 -23.43 5.44 -5.96
CA PRO A 163 -22.94 4.53 -4.94
C PRO A 163 -21.56 4.92 -4.38
N VAL A 164 -20.65 5.40 -5.23
CA VAL A 164 -19.32 5.83 -4.76
C VAL A 164 -19.42 7.07 -3.88
N LYS A 165 -20.38 7.97 -4.13
CA LYS A 165 -20.60 9.12 -3.23
C LYS A 165 -20.92 8.69 -1.80
N TRP A 166 -21.53 7.52 -1.58
CA TRP A 166 -21.80 7.00 -0.23
C TRP A 166 -20.55 6.56 0.53
N SER A 167 -19.47 6.21 -0.17
CA SER A 167 -18.16 5.95 0.45
C SER A 167 -17.43 7.23 0.91
N LEU A 168 -17.95 8.40 0.52
CA LEU A 168 -17.41 9.70 0.90
C LEU A 168 -17.98 10.19 2.24
N HIS A 169 -17.13 10.82 3.06
CA HIS A 169 -17.42 11.32 4.41
C HIS A 169 -18.65 12.25 4.44
N SER A 170 -18.91 13.01 3.37
CA SER A 170 -20.06 13.92 3.28
C SER A 170 -21.43 13.20 3.31
N PHE A 171 -21.47 11.90 3.04
CA PHE A 171 -22.72 11.11 2.96
C PHE A 171 -22.82 10.02 4.03
N CYS A 172 -21.69 9.60 4.60
CA CYS A 172 -21.61 8.48 5.55
C CYS A 172 -22.33 8.74 6.89
N LEU A 173 -22.67 9.99 7.22
CA LEU A 173 -23.23 10.38 8.53
C LEU A 173 -24.76 10.42 8.60
N LYS A 174 -25.51 10.34 7.48
CA LYS A 174 -26.97 10.57 7.53
C LYS A 174 -27.90 9.41 7.19
N VAL A 175 -27.57 8.46 6.32
CA VAL A 175 -28.37 7.23 6.13
C VAL A 175 -27.46 6.20 5.48
N LEU A 176 -27.19 5.08 6.16
CA LEU A 176 -26.66 3.90 5.50
C LEU A 176 -27.64 2.77 5.78
N ASN A 177 -28.47 2.45 4.79
CA ASN A 177 -29.30 1.24 4.87
C ASN A 177 -28.40 0.01 4.69
N SER A 178 -28.89 -1.17 5.07
CA SER A 178 -28.14 -2.44 4.94
C SER A 178 -27.59 -2.66 3.52
N GLU A 179 -28.33 -2.24 2.48
CA GLU A 179 -27.93 -2.36 1.08
C GLU A 179 -26.82 -1.38 0.66
N ASP A 180 -26.64 -0.26 1.37
CA ASP A 180 -25.63 0.75 1.03
C ASP A 180 -24.24 0.38 1.57
N LEU A 181 -24.18 -0.56 2.53
CA LEU A 181 -22.93 -1.05 3.13
C LEU A 181 -22.02 -1.69 2.08
N GLN A 182 -22.57 -2.20 0.97
CA GLN A 182 -21.79 -2.78 -0.11
C GLN A 182 -20.84 -1.79 -0.81
N TRP A 183 -21.18 -0.51 -0.75
CA TRP A 183 -20.45 0.57 -1.41
C TRP A 183 -19.49 1.29 -0.48
N LYS A 184 -19.54 1.02 0.83
CA LYS A 184 -18.71 1.67 1.86
C LYS A 184 -17.22 1.73 1.47
N TRP A 185 -16.71 0.65 0.87
CA TRP A 185 -15.29 0.52 0.48
C TRP A 185 -15.05 0.62 -1.03
N ALA A 186 -15.98 1.23 -1.77
CA ALA A 186 -15.80 1.49 -3.19
C ALA A 186 -14.57 2.38 -3.44
N SER A 187 -14.39 3.47 -2.66
CA SER A 187 -13.17 4.30 -2.70
C SER A 187 -11.88 3.50 -2.50
N SER A 188 -11.86 2.54 -1.56
CA SER A 188 -10.70 1.66 -1.34
C SER A 188 -10.38 0.82 -2.58
N THR A 189 -11.40 0.33 -3.26
CA THR A 189 -11.25 -0.43 -4.52
C THR A 189 -10.75 0.45 -5.66
N ILE A 190 -11.26 1.69 -5.77
CA ILE A 190 -10.82 2.66 -6.77
C ILE A 190 -9.34 3.02 -6.58
N LEU A 191 -8.91 3.26 -5.33
CA LEU A 191 -7.50 3.50 -4.99
C LEU A 191 -6.61 2.35 -5.46
N LEU A 192 -6.95 1.11 -5.08
CA LEU A 192 -6.22 -0.08 -5.52
C LEU A 192 -6.19 -0.21 -7.04
N SER A 193 -7.30 0.10 -7.71
CA SER A 193 -7.40 0.03 -9.17
C SER A 193 -6.47 1.03 -9.86
N TYR A 194 -6.34 2.26 -9.33
CA TYR A 194 -5.35 3.22 -9.80
C TYR A 194 -3.91 2.74 -9.57
N GLY A 195 -3.63 2.10 -8.43
CA GLY A 195 -2.32 1.48 -8.19
C GLY A 195 -1.99 0.37 -9.19
N GLN A 196 -2.96 -0.51 -9.46
CA GLN A 196 -2.84 -1.58 -10.46
C GLN A 196 -2.65 -1.03 -11.87
N MET A 197 -3.42 0.00 -12.24
CA MET A 197 -3.25 0.71 -13.52
C MET A 197 -1.83 1.30 -13.65
N ALA A 198 -1.29 1.88 -12.58
CA ALA A 198 0.05 2.45 -12.58
C ALA A 198 1.14 1.40 -12.83
N VAL A 199 1.05 0.24 -12.17
CA VAL A 199 2.01 -0.87 -12.34
C VAL A 199 1.98 -1.42 -13.77
N ARG A 200 0.80 -1.43 -14.41
CA ARG A 200 0.57 -2.05 -15.71
C ARG A 200 0.79 -1.11 -16.91
N ALA A 201 0.86 0.20 -16.68
CA ALA A 201 1.22 1.18 -17.70
C ALA A 201 2.68 1.09 -18.20
N LYS A 202 3.57 0.38 -17.48
CA LYS A 202 4.98 0.12 -17.85
C LYS A 202 5.72 1.42 -18.25
N ALA A 203 6.28 1.48 -19.45
CA ALA A 203 7.05 2.62 -19.95
C ALA A 203 6.20 3.90 -20.13
N HIS A 204 4.87 3.76 -20.25
CA HIS A 204 3.95 4.86 -20.52
C HIS A 204 3.34 5.48 -19.26
N ILE A 205 3.87 5.20 -18.06
CA ILE A 205 3.29 5.68 -16.81
C ILE A 205 3.42 7.20 -16.59
N LEU A 206 4.51 7.84 -17.03
CA LEU A 206 4.82 9.23 -16.62
C LEU A 206 3.69 10.23 -16.91
N PRO A 207 3.06 10.26 -18.11
CA PRO A 207 1.96 11.19 -18.39
C PRO A 207 0.71 10.98 -17.52
N TRP A 208 0.59 9.82 -16.86
CA TRP A 208 -0.56 9.46 -16.02
C TRP A 208 -0.34 9.72 -14.54
N VAL A 209 0.90 9.92 -14.10
CA VAL A 209 1.22 9.99 -12.66
C VAL A 209 0.43 11.08 -11.95
N ASP A 210 0.44 12.31 -12.45
CA ASP A 210 -0.27 13.42 -11.80
C ASP A 210 -1.78 13.23 -11.85
N ASN A 211 -2.33 12.69 -12.94
CA ASN A 211 -3.75 12.36 -13.02
C ASN A 211 -4.12 11.33 -11.95
N ILE A 212 -3.35 10.24 -11.85
CA ILE A 212 -3.55 9.19 -10.85
C ILE A 212 -3.43 9.76 -9.43
N LEU A 213 -2.37 10.54 -9.15
CA LEU A 213 -2.12 11.14 -7.85
C LEU A 213 -3.26 12.07 -7.43
N SER A 214 -3.75 12.92 -8.34
CA SER A 214 -4.86 13.82 -8.05
C SER A 214 -6.11 13.06 -7.58
N ARG A 215 -6.36 11.88 -8.15
CA ARG A 215 -7.46 11.00 -7.74
C ARG A 215 -7.18 10.28 -6.43
N MET A 216 -5.96 9.80 -6.23
CA MET A 216 -5.58 9.18 -4.96
C MET A 216 -5.73 10.16 -3.78
N VAL A 217 -5.25 11.40 -3.95
CA VAL A 217 -5.38 12.50 -2.98
C VAL A 217 -6.84 12.84 -2.73
N PHE A 218 -7.65 12.96 -3.80
CA PHE A 218 -9.09 13.21 -3.67
C PHE A 218 -9.78 12.13 -2.81
N TYR A 219 -9.61 10.85 -3.13
CA TYR A 219 -10.26 9.78 -2.36
C TYR A 219 -9.75 9.69 -0.93
N PHE A 220 -8.47 9.98 -0.70
CA PHE A 220 -7.91 10.03 0.64
C PHE A 220 -8.56 11.12 1.51
N HIS A 221 -8.73 12.33 0.98
CA HIS A 221 -9.32 13.44 1.75
C HIS A 221 -10.82 13.27 2.00
N TYR A 222 -11.56 12.76 1.01
CA TYR A 222 -13.02 12.79 1.06
C TYR A 222 -13.67 11.47 1.46
N SER A 223 -12.95 10.36 1.61
CA SER A 223 -13.54 9.06 2.00
C SER A 223 -13.57 8.84 3.51
N SER A 224 -14.26 7.77 3.94
CA SER A 224 -14.24 7.35 5.35
C SER A 224 -12.83 6.89 5.76
N TRP A 225 -12.23 7.56 6.74
CA TRP A 225 -10.88 7.30 7.25
C TRP A 225 -10.79 6.03 8.11
N ASP A 226 -11.27 4.90 7.60
CA ASP A 226 -11.10 3.61 8.23
C ASP A 226 -9.77 2.93 7.85
N GLU A 227 -9.43 1.86 8.55
CA GLU A 227 -8.16 1.15 8.32
C GLU A 227 -8.08 0.55 6.92
N THR A 228 -9.23 0.18 6.34
CA THR A 228 -9.28 -0.38 4.98
C THR A 228 -8.87 0.68 3.94
N LEU A 229 -9.40 1.90 4.04
CA LEU A 229 -9.01 3.00 3.16
C LEU A 229 -7.52 3.32 3.31
N LYS A 230 -7.00 3.43 4.54
CA LYS A 230 -5.58 3.72 4.79
C LYS A 230 -4.66 2.69 4.14
N GLN A 231 -4.91 1.40 4.36
CA GLN A 231 -4.11 0.32 3.76
C GLN A 231 -4.22 0.31 2.23
N SER A 232 -5.41 0.54 1.69
CA SER A 232 -5.63 0.61 0.24
C SER A 232 -4.89 1.79 -0.39
N PHE A 233 -4.91 2.95 0.26
CA PHE A 233 -4.16 4.14 -0.15
C PHE A 233 -2.66 3.89 -0.15
N LEU A 234 -2.09 3.41 0.96
CA LEU A 234 -0.66 3.12 1.07
C LEU A 234 -0.21 2.08 0.05
N THR A 235 -0.98 1.01 -0.14
CA THR A 235 -0.69 -0.02 -1.14
C THR A 235 -0.70 0.57 -2.54
N ALA A 236 -1.71 1.35 -2.89
CA ALA A 236 -1.80 1.98 -4.21
C ALA A 236 -0.66 2.98 -4.49
N VAL A 237 -0.28 3.76 -3.48
CA VAL A 237 0.84 4.70 -3.58
C VAL A 237 2.18 3.97 -3.70
N LEU A 238 2.40 2.88 -2.95
CA LEU A 238 3.58 2.02 -3.10
C LEU A 238 3.69 1.45 -4.52
N MET A 239 2.57 0.99 -5.07
CA MET A 239 2.50 0.49 -6.43
C MET A 239 2.88 1.56 -7.46
N LEU A 240 2.35 2.78 -7.30
CA LEU A 240 2.67 3.92 -8.16
C LEU A 240 4.14 4.32 -8.05
N VAL A 241 4.67 4.50 -6.84
CA VAL A 241 6.08 4.85 -6.59
C VAL A 241 7.01 3.78 -7.17
N GLY A 242 6.65 2.50 -7.01
CA GLY A 242 7.36 1.39 -7.62
C GLY A 242 7.31 1.41 -9.15
N ALA A 243 6.19 1.81 -9.76
CA ALA A 243 6.07 1.99 -11.20
C ALA A 243 6.95 3.15 -11.72
N ILE A 244 6.96 4.29 -11.02
CA ILE A 244 7.81 5.45 -11.34
C ILE A 244 9.28 5.07 -11.23
N SER A 245 9.69 4.39 -10.15
CA SER A 245 11.09 4.04 -9.90
C SER A 245 11.69 3.08 -10.93
N ARG A 246 10.85 2.32 -11.65
CA ARG A 246 11.26 1.42 -12.75
C ARG A 246 11.36 2.14 -14.10
N ASN A 247 10.94 3.40 -14.20
CA ASN A 247 10.92 4.15 -15.45
C ASN A 247 12.17 5.02 -15.57
N GLU A 248 12.97 4.80 -16.61
CA GLU A 248 14.25 5.52 -16.83
C GLU A 248 14.06 7.03 -16.98
N GLY A 249 12.92 7.49 -17.50
CA GLY A 249 12.59 8.91 -17.69
C GLY A 249 12.08 9.63 -16.43
N ALA A 250 11.85 8.90 -15.32
CA ALA A 250 11.28 9.47 -14.11
C ALA A 250 12.14 10.58 -13.49
N HIS A 251 13.47 10.49 -13.65
CA HIS A 251 14.39 11.49 -13.10
C HIS A 251 14.28 12.86 -13.78
N SER A 252 13.89 12.92 -15.04
CA SER A 252 13.71 14.17 -15.80
C SER A 252 12.28 14.73 -15.72
N TYR A 253 11.33 13.95 -15.20
CA TYR A 253 9.93 14.35 -15.16
C TYR A 253 9.66 15.22 -13.92
N GLU A 254 8.95 16.32 -14.11
CA GLU A 254 8.49 17.18 -13.01
C GLU A 254 7.04 16.81 -12.66
N PHE A 255 6.84 16.31 -11.44
CA PHE A 255 5.54 15.90 -10.95
C PHE A 255 4.88 17.03 -10.15
N SER A 256 3.65 17.37 -10.50
CA SER A 256 2.92 18.47 -9.86
C SER A 256 2.23 18.07 -8.56
N GLN A 257 1.82 16.80 -8.41
CA GLN A 257 0.97 16.34 -7.29
C GLN A 257 1.75 15.73 -6.10
N ILE A 258 3.09 15.73 -6.14
CA ILE A 258 3.91 15.12 -5.07
C ILE A 258 3.73 15.83 -3.74
N SER A 259 3.63 17.16 -3.76
CA SER A 259 3.52 17.98 -2.55
C SER A 259 2.24 17.67 -1.77
N GLU A 260 1.13 17.51 -2.48
CA GLU A 260 -0.20 17.16 -1.95
C GLU A 260 -0.23 15.72 -1.43
N LEU A 261 0.43 14.79 -2.13
CA LEU A 261 0.59 13.43 -1.63
C LEU A 261 1.41 13.40 -0.33
N LEU A 262 2.48 14.18 -0.23
CA LEU A 262 3.29 14.27 0.98
C LEU A 262 2.48 14.80 2.17
N GLU A 263 1.59 15.78 1.96
CA GLU A 263 0.66 16.22 3.01
C GLU A 263 -0.22 15.06 3.50
N CYS A 264 -0.80 14.29 2.58
CA CYS A 264 -1.63 13.14 2.94
C CYS A 264 -0.87 12.15 3.83
N LEU A 265 0.38 11.83 3.46
CA LEU A 265 1.25 10.92 4.19
C LEU A 265 1.68 11.48 5.56
N MET A 266 1.93 12.79 5.66
CA MET A 266 2.23 13.45 6.93
C MET A 266 1.03 13.39 7.89
N VAL A 267 -0.19 13.62 7.39
CA VAL A 267 -1.40 13.48 8.22
C VAL A 267 -1.58 12.04 8.69
N LEU A 268 -1.26 11.03 7.86
CA LEU A 268 -1.24 9.63 8.31
C LEU A 268 -0.29 9.44 9.49
N LEU A 269 0.96 9.87 9.37
CA LEU A 269 1.96 9.74 10.45
C LEU A 269 1.54 10.45 11.75
N GLN A 270 0.93 11.63 11.63
CA GLN A 270 0.48 12.40 12.79
C GLN A 270 -0.69 11.75 13.53
N LYS A 271 -1.55 11.00 12.82
CA LYS A 271 -2.70 10.30 13.40
C LYS A 271 -2.38 8.87 13.84
N GLU A 272 -1.15 8.38 13.61
CA GLU A 272 -0.75 7.06 14.08
C GLU A 272 -0.67 7.00 15.61
N PRO A 273 -1.02 5.84 16.22
CA PRO A 273 -0.96 5.65 17.66
C PRO A 273 0.47 5.86 18.19
N GLN A 274 0.61 6.74 19.20
CA GLN A 274 1.89 7.04 19.84
C GLN A 274 2.26 6.01 20.92
N ASP A 275 1.30 5.21 21.36
CA ASP A 275 1.44 4.14 22.35
C ASP A 275 2.19 2.90 21.80
N THR A 276 2.29 2.77 20.48
CA THR A 276 3.00 1.66 19.82
C THR A 276 4.23 2.16 19.08
N LEU A 277 5.41 1.61 19.41
CA LEU A 277 6.71 2.01 18.82
C LEU A 277 6.81 1.73 17.30
N CYS A 278 6.12 0.71 16.78
CA CYS A 278 6.14 0.34 15.37
C CYS A 278 4.76 -0.09 14.86
N THR A 279 4.30 0.51 13.77
CA THR A 279 3.12 0.06 13.01
C THR A 279 3.50 -0.15 11.55
N SER A 280 2.83 -1.08 10.86
CA SER A 280 3.03 -1.28 9.41
C SER A 280 2.76 0.00 8.63
N THR A 281 1.68 0.71 8.98
CA THR A 281 1.29 2.00 8.38
C THR A 281 2.42 3.02 8.49
N ARG A 282 3.05 3.16 9.67
CA ARG A 282 4.19 4.08 9.88
C ARG A 282 5.38 3.69 9.01
N GLN A 283 5.76 2.42 9.01
CA GLN A 283 6.88 1.93 8.20
C GLN A 283 6.66 2.17 6.70
N GLN A 284 5.48 1.80 6.19
CA GLN A 284 5.13 2.01 4.79
C GLN A 284 5.12 3.49 4.43
N THR A 285 4.54 4.34 5.28
CA THR A 285 4.45 5.78 5.05
C THR A 285 5.83 6.43 4.98
N ILE A 286 6.73 6.15 5.93
CA ILE A 286 8.12 6.66 5.91
C ILE A 286 8.86 6.16 4.68
N HIS A 287 8.67 4.90 4.29
CA HIS A 287 9.29 4.34 3.09
C HIS A 287 8.81 5.05 1.81
N ILE A 288 7.51 5.31 1.68
CA ILE A 288 6.94 6.06 0.57
C ILE A 288 7.52 7.47 0.52
N ILE A 289 7.46 8.21 1.64
CA ILE A 289 7.99 9.58 1.77
C ILE A 289 9.44 9.62 1.30
N SER A 290 10.28 8.69 1.77
CA SER A 290 11.69 8.63 1.40
C SER A 290 11.89 8.47 -0.12
N ASN A 291 11.05 7.70 -0.80
CA ASN A 291 11.11 7.55 -2.25
C ASN A 291 10.59 8.78 -3.00
N LEU A 292 9.50 9.39 -2.54
CA LEU A 292 8.95 10.61 -3.14
C LEU A 292 9.94 11.78 -3.07
N CYS A 293 10.69 11.91 -1.97
CA CYS A 293 11.73 12.92 -1.81
C CYS A 293 12.87 12.84 -2.83
N LYS A 294 12.98 11.74 -3.60
CA LYS A 294 13.98 11.55 -4.67
C LYS A 294 13.49 12.04 -6.04
N LEU A 295 12.19 12.32 -6.16
CA LEU A 295 11.56 12.75 -7.41
C LEU A 295 11.69 14.27 -7.60
N ARG A 296 11.39 14.75 -8.81
CA ARG A 296 11.38 16.18 -9.14
C ARG A 296 9.96 16.77 -9.16
N PRO A 297 9.78 18.04 -8.79
CA PRO A 297 10.80 19.00 -8.36
C PRO A 297 11.36 18.69 -6.96
N PRO A 298 12.63 19.03 -6.68
CA PRO A 298 13.20 18.80 -5.37
C PRO A 298 12.47 19.64 -4.32
N LEU A 299 12.12 19.02 -3.20
CA LEU A 299 11.53 19.73 -2.07
C LEU A 299 12.52 20.76 -1.51
N ASP A 300 12.00 21.91 -1.11
CA ASP A 300 12.77 22.94 -0.41
C ASP A 300 13.23 22.45 0.99
N SER A 301 14.14 23.22 1.60
CA SER A 301 14.75 22.84 2.87
C SER A 301 13.77 22.89 4.05
N GLU A 302 12.80 23.81 4.02
CA GLU A 302 11.81 23.97 5.08
C GLU A 302 10.88 22.76 5.13
N ARG A 303 10.39 22.37 3.95
CA ARG A 303 9.54 21.22 3.75
C ARG A 303 10.21 19.91 4.15
N LYS A 304 11.48 19.73 3.77
CA LYS A 304 12.28 18.57 4.21
C LYS A 304 12.42 18.52 5.74
N SER A 305 12.67 19.67 6.37
CA SER A 305 12.75 19.78 7.83
C SER A 305 11.42 19.39 8.50
N GLN A 306 10.30 19.88 7.97
CA GLN A 306 8.96 19.56 8.47
C GLN A 306 8.65 18.06 8.37
N ILE A 307 8.93 17.44 7.22
CA ILE A 307 8.75 16.00 7.00
C ILE A 307 9.61 15.19 7.98
N LEU A 308 10.89 15.56 8.15
CA LEU A 308 11.81 14.89 9.08
C LEU A 308 11.30 15.01 10.52
N SER A 309 10.86 16.19 10.94
CA SER A 309 10.30 16.43 12.26
C SER A 309 9.08 15.53 12.53
N VAL A 310 8.13 15.46 11.59
CA VAL A 310 6.94 14.59 11.72
C VAL A 310 7.34 13.11 11.76
N CYS A 311 8.26 12.66 10.90
CA CYS A 311 8.73 11.27 10.91
C CYS A 311 9.40 10.91 12.24
N LEU A 312 10.31 11.76 12.73
CA LEU A 312 11.00 11.56 14.00
C LEU A 312 10.04 11.57 15.17
N HIS A 313 9.11 12.53 15.23
CA HIS A 313 8.09 12.58 16.26
C HIS A 313 7.20 11.34 16.25
N SER A 314 6.84 10.82 15.07
CA SER A 314 6.01 9.61 14.98
C SER A 314 6.69 8.33 15.52
N VAL A 315 8.02 8.31 15.59
CA VAL A 315 8.83 7.14 16.03
C VAL A 315 9.39 7.32 17.44
N LEU A 316 9.81 8.54 17.78
CA LEU A 316 10.56 8.87 18.99
C LEU A 316 9.71 9.58 20.05
N ALA A 317 8.41 9.80 19.81
CA ALA A 317 7.52 10.32 20.85
C ALA A 317 7.51 9.35 22.03
N LEU A 318 7.88 9.88 23.19
CA LEU A 318 7.74 9.16 24.45
C LEU A 318 6.24 9.01 24.77
N PRO A 319 5.82 7.88 25.37
CA PRO A 319 4.47 7.77 25.91
C PRO A 319 4.19 8.96 26.85
N LEU A 320 2.95 9.46 26.85
CA LEU A 320 2.50 10.52 27.76
C LEU A 320 2.90 10.19 29.21
N LEU A 321 3.32 11.22 29.97
CA LEU A 321 3.79 11.04 31.35
C LEU A 321 2.77 10.29 32.21
N ASP A 322 1.47 10.54 32.03
CA ASP A 322 0.38 9.84 32.73
C ASP A 322 0.29 8.34 32.42
N VAL A 323 0.69 7.93 31.21
CA VAL A 323 0.80 6.51 30.81
C VAL A 323 2.06 5.92 31.42
N LEU A 324 3.17 6.66 31.38
CA LEU A 324 4.41 6.27 32.05
C LEU A 324 4.17 6.06 33.55
N GLU A 325 3.55 7.01 34.26
CA GLU A 325 3.24 6.94 35.70
C GLU A 325 2.36 5.74 36.06
N LYS A 326 1.34 5.42 35.25
CA LYS A 326 0.52 4.21 35.43
C LYS A 326 1.33 2.93 35.28
N HIS A 327 2.34 2.91 34.41
CA HIS A 327 3.28 1.80 34.27
C HIS A 327 4.39 1.81 35.33
N THR A 328 4.79 2.96 35.87
CA THR A 328 5.76 3.09 36.96
C THR A 328 5.20 2.51 38.27
N CYS A 329 3.88 2.57 38.47
CA CYS A 329 3.21 1.88 39.58
C CYS A 329 3.33 0.33 39.53
N LEU A 330 3.73 -0.26 38.38
CA LEU A 330 3.98 -1.69 38.22
C LEU A 330 5.46 -2.08 38.42
N PHE A 331 6.37 -1.11 38.58
CA PHE A 331 7.80 -1.33 38.79
C PHE A 331 8.29 -0.74 40.13
N LEU A 332 7.53 -1.00 41.20
CA LEU A 332 7.98 -0.69 42.57
C LEU A 332 9.10 -1.62 43.07
N GLU A 333 9.50 -2.63 42.29
CA GLU A 333 10.77 -3.30 42.46
C GLU A 333 11.59 -3.21 41.17
N PRO A 334 12.76 -2.53 41.16
CA PRO A 334 13.70 -2.69 40.06
C PRO A 334 14.09 -4.17 40.00
N PRO A 335 14.13 -4.80 38.81
CA PRO A 335 14.63 -6.16 38.70
C PRO A 335 16.04 -6.19 39.28
N ASN A 336 16.24 -7.05 40.27
CA ASN A 336 17.49 -7.21 40.97
C ASN A 336 18.52 -7.75 39.97
N ILE A 337 19.22 -6.86 39.26
CA ILE A 337 20.32 -7.24 38.36
C ILE A 337 21.48 -7.61 39.28
N GLN A 338 21.44 -8.85 39.78
CA GLN A 338 22.63 -9.50 40.31
C GLN A 338 23.54 -9.74 39.11
N VAL A 339 24.47 -8.80 38.89
CA VAL A 339 25.60 -9.01 38.00
C VAL A 339 26.41 -10.16 38.59
N PRO A 340 26.53 -11.33 37.94
CA PRO A 340 27.43 -12.36 38.41
C PRO A 340 28.85 -11.79 38.34
N ARG A 341 29.54 -11.70 39.46
CA ARG A 341 30.97 -11.41 39.47
C ARG A 341 31.66 -12.56 38.72
N LEU A 342 32.13 -12.31 37.51
CA LEU A 342 33.04 -13.23 36.83
C LEU A 342 34.32 -13.32 37.65
N GLY A 343 34.55 -14.50 38.25
CA GLY A 343 35.85 -14.90 38.75
C GLY A 343 36.84 -15.08 37.59
N PRO A 344 38.16 -14.94 37.85
CA PRO A 344 39.18 -14.94 36.82
C PRO A 344 39.53 -16.38 36.44
N ASP A 345 38.64 -17.09 35.74
CA ASP A 345 39.06 -18.25 34.94
C ASP A 345 37.95 -18.66 33.97
N TRP A 346 38.01 -18.14 32.74
CA TRP A 346 37.43 -18.85 31.61
C TRP A 346 38.23 -18.55 30.35
N LYS A 347 39.04 -19.53 29.95
CA LYS A 347 39.75 -19.57 28.67
C LYS A 347 38.74 -19.57 27.53
N GLY A 348 39.00 -18.73 26.53
CA GLY A 348 38.16 -18.52 25.37
C GLY A 348 38.05 -19.75 24.47
N THR A 349 36.92 -19.83 23.79
CA THR A 349 36.81 -20.45 22.47
C THR A 349 35.96 -19.53 21.60
N ASP A 350 36.64 -18.85 20.67
CA ASP A 350 36.04 -18.09 19.58
C ASP A 350 35.19 -19.00 18.70
N LYS A 351 33.93 -18.61 18.48
CA LYS A 351 33.23 -18.91 17.24
C LYS A 351 32.57 -17.63 16.72
N HIS A 352 33.22 -17.06 15.72
CA HIS A 352 32.73 -16.02 14.84
C HIS A 352 31.38 -16.39 14.22
N PHE A 353 30.40 -15.50 14.35
CA PHE A 353 29.44 -15.19 13.28
C PHE A 353 29.28 -13.67 13.27
N GLY A 354 29.91 -13.03 12.29
CA GLY A 354 29.98 -11.58 12.17
C GLY A 354 28.87 -11.03 11.30
N TRP A 355 28.24 -9.95 11.76
CA TRP A 355 27.80 -8.79 10.97
C TRP A 355 27.99 -7.57 11.87
N GLY A 356 29.17 -6.96 11.82
CA GLY A 356 29.49 -5.74 12.57
C GLY A 356 29.25 -4.50 11.71
N VAL A 357 28.30 -3.66 12.13
CA VAL A 357 28.28 -2.24 11.73
C VAL A 357 29.16 -1.49 12.72
N THR A 358 30.30 -0.97 12.25
CA THR A 358 31.23 -0.18 13.06
C THR A 358 30.66 1.22 13.30
N VAL A 359 30.12 1.49 14.48
CA VAL A 359 29.85 2.86 14.94
C VAL A 359 31.17 3.44 15.49
N ARG A 360 31.75 4.42 14.81
CA ARG A 360 32.87 5.22 15.35
C ARG A 360 32.36 6.01 16.56
N LYS A 361 32.87 5.69 17.76
CA LYS A 361 32.71 6.53 18.96
C LYS A 361 33.56 7.80 18.81
N VAL A 362 32.94 8.96 18.95
CA VAL A 362 33.63 10.24 19.20
C VAL A 362 33.77 10.40 20.72
N PRO A 363 34.98 10.61 21.29
CA PRO A 363 35.12 10.75 22.74
C PRO A 363 34.71 12.16 23.19
N TRP A 364 33.77 12.21 24.13
CA TRP A 364 33.57 13.38 24.99
C TRP A 364 34.64 13.37 26.08
N ALA A 365 35.45 14.44 26.14
CA ALA A 365 36.50 14.60 27.14
C ALA A 365 35.90 14.87 28.53
N GLN A 366 36.27 14.04 29.50
CA GLN A 366 36.06 14.29 30.93
C GLN A 366 37.07 15.33 31.43
N GLY A 367 36.59 16.28 32.24
CA GLY A 367 37.39 17.37 32.78
C GLY A 367 38.40 16.93 33.84
N ASN A 368 39.48 17.71 33.95
CA ASN A 368 40.39 17.69 35.10
C ASN A 368 40.30 19.02 35.84
N THR A 369 39.98 18.91 37.13
CA THR A 369 40.03 19.93 38.16
C THR A 369 41.47 20.16 38.60
N THR A 370 41.92 21.42 38.65
CA THR A 370 43.00 21.84 39.56
C THR A 370 42.68 23.21 40.15
N ALA A 371 42.82 23.29 41.47
CA ALA A 371 42.48 24.40 42.34
C ALA A 371 43.47 25.58 42.26
N GLY A 372 42.97 26.80 42.50
CA GLY A 372 43.73 28.00 42.82
C GLY A 372 42.78 29.10 43.30
N ALA A 373 42.87 29.47 44.59
CA ALA A 373 42.02 30.45 45.27
C ALA A 373 42.60 31.89 45.17
N PRO A 374 42.05 32.93 45.85
CA PRO A 374 41.18 33.95 45.27
C PRO A 374 41.78 35.37 45.30
N GLN A 375 41.24 36.32 44.51
CA GLN A 375 41.43 37.75 44.75
C GLN A 375 40.10 38.52 44.69
N LYS A 376 39.97 39.44 45.65
CA LYS A 376 38.78 40.20 46.06
C LYS A 376 38.47 41.41 45.18
N ALA A 377 37.20 41.82 45.31
CA ALA A 377 36.66 43.19 45.37
C ALA A 377 36.12 43.85 44.08
N GLY A 378 34.88 44.34 44.18
CA GLY A 378 34.30 45.30 43.26
C GLY A 378 32.77 45.34 43.32
N ALA A 379 32.19 46.26 44.09
CA ALA A 379 30.77 46.37 44.41
C ALA A 379 29.86 46.81 43.24
N CYS A 380 28.61 46.31 43.26
CA CYS A 380 27.39 46.91 42.70
C CYS A 380 27.19 48.37 43.19
N PRO A 381 26.38 49.27 42.55
CA PRO A 381 24.97 48.98 42.21
C PRO A 381 24.33 49.72 41.01
N HIS A 382 23.10 49.27 40.69
CA HIS A 382 22.06 49.96 39.92
C HIS A 382 21.77 51.39 40.43
N PRO A 383 21.11 52.21 39.58
CA PRO A 383 19.72 52.56 39.89
C PRO A 383 18.77 52.56 38.67
N ASN A 384 17.49 52.71 39.01
CA ASN A 384 16.27 52.49 38.24
C ASN A 384 15.62 53.88 37.87
N PRO A 385 14.31 54.05 37.58
CA PRO A 385 13.73 54.40 36.27
C PRO A 385 13.01 55.78 36.20
N ALA A 386 12.65 56.23 34.99
CA ALA A 386 11.61 57.25 34.68
C ALA A 386 11.34 57.21 33.14
N GLY A 387 10.16 57.46 32.56
CA GLY A 387 8.88 57.98 33.03
C GLY A 387 7.87 57.99 31.87
N VAL A 388 6.62 58.18 32.25
CA VAL A 388 5.35 58.20 31.51
C VAL A 388 5.26 59.33 30.46
N GLN A 389 4.59 59.12 29.31
CA GLN A 389 3.52 60.02 28.79
C GLN A 389 2.81 59.53 27.52
N SER A 390 1.60 60.05 27.38
CA SER A 390 0.41 59.62 26.63
C SER A 390 0.10 60.50 25.41
N ALA A 391 -0.46 59.87 24.36
CA ALA A 391 -1.42 60.37 23.34
C ALA A 391 -1.02 61.62 22.50
N PRO A 392 -1.59 61.83 21.29
CA PRO A 392 -3.05 61.95 21.03
C PRO A 392 -3.70 60.75 20.35
#